data_AF-A0A428NHD8-F1
#
_entry.id   AF-A0A428NHD8-F1
#
_cell.length_a   1.000
_cell.length_b   1.000
_cell.length_c   1.000
_cell.angle_alpha   90.00
_cell.angle_beta   90.00
_cell.angle_gamma   90.00
#
_symmetry.space_group_name_H-M   'P 1'
#
loop_
_entity.id
_entity.type
_entity.pdbx_description
1 polymer ?
#
loop_
_entity_poly.entity_id
_entity_poly.type
_entity_poly.pdbx_seq_one_letter_code
_entity_poly.pdbx_strand_id
1 'polypeptide(L)'
;MAPHSSTDIDSPTIDRLSLEKKRWVPHAKEDKTALEALSQGMTPAGIPKFPSYHEERTHILEHMAAAFRIFARKGFAEGMAGHISTVYEDFGGVVFDEDEGKRLAEALGPEGKVMTLTNHGLLTVGQTVDEAAYLFSLMEKSCQIQLLAESAAANGIPKRIIHDDVAAYTFKMISSAESLYCEFQPDFEIEDALSNGAFRK
;
A
#
# COMPACT_ATOMS: atom_id res chain seq x y z
N MET A 1 -35.70 -37.72 -17.79
CA MET A 1 -34.61 -36.78 -18.12
C MET A 1 -33.88 -36.45 -16.84
N ALA A 2 -32.61 -36.88 -16.81
CA ALA A 2 -31.48 -36.61 -15.91
C ALA A 2 -31.72 -36.02 -14.49
N PRO A 3 -31.30 -36.71 -13.41
CA PRO A 3 -31.09 -36.10 -12.10
C PRO A 3 -29.84 -35.21 -12.08
N HIS A 4 -29.92 -34.14 -11.29
CA HIS A 4 -28.89 -33.13 -11.11
C HIS A 4 -27.67 -33.70 -10.37
N SER A 5 -26.48 -33.53 -10.92
CA SER A 5 -25.22 -33.89 -10.28
C SER A 5 -24.82 -32.80 -9.28
N SER A 6 -25.17 -32.98 -8.00
CA SER A 6 -24.48 -32.29 -6.91
C SER A 6 -23.14 -32.98 -6.70
N THR A 7 -22.07 -32.43 -7.24
CA THR A 7 -20.73 -32.77 -6.77
C THR A 7 -20.55 -32.06 -5.43
N ASP A 8 -20.75 -32.80 -4.35
CA ASP A 8 -20.32 -32.40 -3.02
C ASP A 8 -18.80 -32.23 -3.06
N ILE A 9 -18.34 -30.98 -2.96
CA ILE A 9 -16.94 -30.69 -2.68
C ILE A 9 -16.79 -30.94 -1.19
N ASP A 10 -16.19 -32.08 -0.84
CA ASP A 10 -15.75 -32.37 0.53
C ASP A 10 -14.81 -31.24 0.98
N SER A 11 -15.35 -30.31 1.77
CA SER A 11 -14.55 -29.35 2.51
C SER A 11 -13.70 -30.14 3.52
N PRO A 12 -12.37 -30.05 3.51
CA PRO A 12 -11.55 -30.80 4.45
C PRO A 12 -11.89 -30.35 5.86
N THR A 13 -12.47 -31.27 6.64
CA THR A 13 -12.74 -31.11 8.05
C THR A 13 -11.40 -30.94 8.75
N ILE A 14 -11.02 -29.70 9.07
CA ILE A 14 -9.89 -29.47 9.96
C ILE A 14 -10.27 -30.05 11.32
N ASP A 15 -9.62 -31.15 11.70
CA ASP A 15 -9.67 -31.73 13.03
C ASP A 15 -9.28 -30.66 14.06
N ARG A 16 -10.28 -30.05 14.70
CA ARG A 16 -10.11 -28.96 15.66
C ARG A 16 -9.49 -29.41 16.99
N LEU A 17 -9.06 -30.66 17.14
CA LEU A 17 -8.71 -31.24 18.45
C LEU A 17 -7.27 -31.74 18.62
N SER A 18 -6.34 -31.49 17.69
CA SER A 18 -4.93 -31.86 17.85
C SER A 18 -3.94 -30.69 17.99
N LEU A 19 -4.42 -29.44 18.09
CA LEU A 19 -3.55 -28.33 18.50
C LEU A 19 -3.32 -28.42 20.01
N GLU A 20 -2.25 -29.10 20.41
CA GLU A 20 -1.66 -28.92 21.74
C GLU A 20 -1.63 -27.43 22.05
N LYS A 21 -2.23 -27.02 23.17
CA LYS A 21 -2.19 -25.65 23.67
C LYS A 21 -0.73 -25.28 23.97
N LYS A 22 0.05 -24.93 22.95
CA LYS A 22 1.28 -24.17 23.11
C LYS A 22 0.84 -22.84 23.68
N ARG A 23 0.90 -22.74 25.01
CA ARG A 23 0.68 -21.49 25.74
C ARG A 23 1.65 -20.48 25.13
N TRP A 24 1.11 -19.45 24.50
CA TRP A 24 1.92 -18.37 23.94
C TRP A 24 2.84 -17.84 25.05
N VAL A 25 4.14 -17.82 24.79
CA VAL A 25 5.15 -17.26 25.69
C VAL A 25 5.53 -15.90 25.10
N PRO A 26 5.42 -14.80 25.85
CA PRO A 26 5.83 -13.48 25.38
C PRO A 26 7.30 -13.51 24.94
N HIS A 27 7.62 -12.95 23.78
CA HIS A 27 8.99 -12.80 23.29
C HIS A 27 9.73 -11.62 23.95
N ALA A 28 9.13 -11.03 24.98
CA ALA A 28 9.78 -9.98 25.75
C ALA A 28 11.00 -10.58 26.45
N LYS A 29 12.18 -10.01 26.22
CA LYS A 29 13.36 -10.29 27.04
C LYS A 29 12.95 -10.14 28.50
N GLU A 30 13.29 -11.13 29.32
CA GLU A 30 13.07 -11.09 30.77
C GLU A 30 13.56 -9.71 31.27
N ASP A 31 12.72 -9.02 32.06
CA ASP A 31 12.95 -7.67 32.62
C ASP A 31 12.35 -6.45 31.89
N LYS A 32 11.51 -6.62 30.85
CA LYS A 32 10.82 -5.47 30.23
C LYS A 32 9.34 -5.41 30.58
N THR A 33 8.85 -4.21 30.89
CA THR A 33 7.41 -3.95 31.05
C THR A 33 6.69 -4.18 29.71
N ALA A 34 5.37 -4.41 29.75
CA ALA A 34 4.57 -4.60 28.53
C ALA A 34 4.72 -3.42 27.55
N LEU A 35 4.83 -2.19 28.07
CA LEU A 35 5.02 -0.98 27.26
C LEU A 35 6.41 -0.95 26.60
N GLU A 36 7.46 -1.30 27.33
CA GLU A 36 8.84 -1.36 26.81
C GLU A 36 9.03 -2.52 25.82
N ALA A 37 8.30 -3.62 26.00
CA ALA A 37 8.27 -4.73 25.06
C ALA A 37 7.62 -4.32 23.72
N LEU A 38 6.54 -3.52 23.76
CA LEU A 38 5.86 -2.99 22.57
C LEU A 38 6.65 -1.87 21.88
N SER A 39 7.50 -1.15 22.62
CA SER A 39 8.25 0.01 22.11
C SER A 39 9.58 -0.34 21.45
N GLN A 40 9.86 -1.63 21.21
CA GLN A 40 11.06 -2.10 20.51
C GLN A 40 10.78 -2.37 19.04
N GLY A 41 10.54 -1.31 18.27
CA GLY A 41 10.63 -1.41 16.82
C GLY A 41 12.09 -1.47 16.39
N MET A 42 12.41 -2.31 15.42
CA MET A 42 13.58 -2.05 14.58
C MET A 42 13.32 -0.74 13.84
N THR A 43 14.29 0.16 13.80
CA THR A 43 14.24 1.29 12.85
C THR A 43 14.29 0.68 11.44
N PRO A 44 13.24 0.84 10.63
CA PRO A 44 13.28 0.37 9.25
C PRO A 44 14.44 1.04 8.52
N ALA A 45 15.00 0.35 7.52
CA ALA A 45 16.01 0.95 6.67
C ALA A 45 15.38 2.11 5.89
N GLY A 46 15.96 3.29 6.04
CA GLY A 46 15.53 4.51 5.36
C GLY A 46 15.71 4.48 3.85
N ILE A 47 15.35 5.56 3.17
CA ILE A 47 15.59 5.71 1.73
C ILE A 47 17.11 5.60 1.48
N PRO A 48 17.57 4.63 0.67
CA PRO A 48 18.99 4.41 0.43
C PRO A 48 19.65 5.61 -0.26
N LYS A 49 20.95 5.82 0.04
CA LYS A 49 21.80 6.77 -0.69
C LYS A 49 22.67 6.02 -1.67
N PHE A 50 22.76 6.54 -2.90
CA PHE A 50 23.50 5.89 -3.97
C PHE A 50 24.83 6.60 -4.27
N PRO A 51 25.90 5.86 -4.54
CA PRO A 51 27.18 6.43 -4.93
C PRO A 51 27.21 6.90 -6.40
N SER A 52 26.22 6.51 -7.21
CA SER A 52 26.10 6.93 -8.61
C SER A 52 24.65 7.03 -9.09
N TYR A 53 24.40 7.88 -10.08
CA TYR A 53 23.09 7.97 -10.77
C TYR A 53 22.67 6.65 -11.41
N HIS A 54 23.62 5.81 -11.82
CA HIS A 54 23.29 4.51 -12.40
C HIS A 54 22.72 3.56 -11.35
N GLU A 55 23.28 3.52 -10.15
CA GLU A 55 22.78 2.69 -9.06
C GLU A 55 21.41 3.18 -8.56
N GLU A 56 21.25 4.50 -8.42
CA GLU A 56 19.95 5.11 -8.10
C GLU A 56 18.89 4.75 -9.15
N ARG A 57 19.24 4.87 -10.44
CA ARG A 57 18.34 4.50 -11.53
C ARG A 57 17.99 3.01 -11.53
N THR A 58 18.96 2.13 -11.24
CA THR A 58 18.68 0.69 -11.10
C THR A 58 17.69 0.44 -9.99
N HIS A 59 17.91 1.02 -8.81
CA HIS A 59 16.99 0.91 -7.67
C HIS A 59 15.58 1.38 -8.03
N ILE A 60 15.44 2.57 -8.62
CA ILE A 60 14.14 3.10 -9.06
C ILE A 60 13.44 2.13 -10.02
N LEU A 61 14.16 1.56 -10.98
CA LEU A 61 13.58 0.64 -11.97
C LEU A 61 13.17 -0.70 -11.36
N GLU A 62 13.94 -1.23 -10.43
CA GLU A 62 13.61 -2.46 -9.72
C GLU A 62 12.36 -2.28 -8.85
N HIS A 63 12.30 -1.19 -8.09
CA HIS A 63 11.15 -0.84 -7.25
C HIS A 63 9.90 -0.53 -8.09
N MET A 64 10.07 0.13 -9.24
CA MET A 64 8.99 0.35 -10.20
C MET A 64 8.45 -0.97 -10.75
N ALA A 65 9.33 -1.88 -11.15
CA ALA A 65 8.93 -3.21 -11.63
C ALA A 65 8.20 -4.01 -10.55
N ALA A 66 8.65 -3.95 -9.30
CA ALA A 66 7.97 -4.56 -8.16
C ALA A 66 6.58 -3.94 -7.94
N ALA A 67 6.47 -2.60 -7.91
CA ALA A 67 5.19 -1.91 -7.71
C ALA A 67 4.13 -2.34 -8.74
N PHE A 68 4.48 -2.39 -10.03
CA PHE A 68 3.54 -2.86 -11.05
C PHE A 68 3.12 -4.32 -10.89
N ARG A 69 4.04 -5.20 -10.46
CA ARG A 69 3.72 -6.60 -10.17
C ARG A 69 2.79 -6.74 -8.97
N ILE A 70 3.08 -6.02 -7.89
CA ILE A 70 2.24 -5.94 -6.69
C ILE A 70 0.83 -5.48 -7.08
N PHE A 71 0.74 -4.45 -7.91
CA PHE A 71 -0.55 -3.91 -8.37
C PHE A 71 -1.32 -4.93 -9.21
N ALA A 72 -0.65 -5.63 -10.11
CA ALA A 72 -1.26 -6.71 -10.87
C ALA A 72 -1.81 -7.81 -9.97
N ARG A 73 -1.08 -8.21 -8.91
CA ARG A 73 -1.54 -9.21 -7.93
C ARG A 73 -2.69 -8.72 -7.05
N LYS A 74 -2.67 -7.45 -6.67
CA LYS A 74 -3.74 -6.82 -5.88
C LYS A 74 -4.99 -6.51 -6.71
N GLY A 75 -4.94 -6.69 -8.03
CA GLY A 75 -6.05 -6.40 -8.95
C GLY A 75 -6.23 -4.92 -9.25
N PHE A 76 -5.21 -4.09 -9.02
CA PHE A 76 -5.26 -2.63 -9.25
C PHE A 76 -5.02 -2.25 -10.72
N ALA A 77 -4.67 -3.22 -11.57
CA ALA A 77 -4.44 -3.02 -12.99
C ALA A 77 -5.77 -2.95 -13.78
N GLU A 78 -6.62 -1.97 -13.47
CA GLU A 78 -7.83 -1.68 -14.25
C GLU A 78 -7.53 -0.70 -15.41
N GLY A 79 -7.16 -1.26 -16.57
CA GLY A 79 -7.07 -0.51 -17.83
C GLY A 79 -5.97 0.56 -17.89
N MET A 80 -6.12 1.54 -18.79
CA MET A 80 -5.18 2.67 -18.94
C MET A 80 -5.31 3.73 -17.82
N ALA A 81 -6.13 3.51 -16.78
CA ALA A 81 -6.51 4.53 -15.81
C ALA A 81 -5.64 4.55 -14.53
N GLY A 82 -4.94 3.45 -14.22
CA GLY A 82 -4.11 3.34 -13.02
C GLY A 82 -2.71 3.91 -13.21
N HIS A 83 -2.55 5.22 -12.98
CA HIS A 83 -1.24 5.87 -13.08
C HIS A 83 -0.61 5.99 -11.69
N ILE A 84 0.41 5.18 -11.40
CA ILE A 84 1.45 5.60 -10.46
C ILE A 84 2.39 6.50 -11.26
N SER A 85 2.54 7.74 -10.84
CA SER A 85 3.52 8.64 -11.42
C SER A 85 4.52 9.03 -10.34
N THR A 86 5.77 8.63 -10.51
CA THR A 86 6.88 9.26 -9.78
C THR A 86 7.13 10.62 -10.39
N VAL A 87 7.38 11.63 -9.56
CA VAL A 87 7.79 12.96 -10.03
C VAL A 87 9.19 12.82 -10.63
N TYR A 88 9.24 12.70 -11.96
CA TYR A 88 10.46 12.77 -12.75
C TYR A 88 10.37 14.06 -13.57
N GLU A 89 11.39 14.91 -13.49
CA GLU A 89 11.39 16.25 -14.10
C GLU A 89 11.42 16.24 -15.64
N ASP A 90 11.39 15.06 -16.27
CA ASP A 90 11.49 14.90 -17.72
C ASP A 90 10.54 13.80 -18.23
N PHE A 91 9.37 14.15 -18.79
CA PHE A 91 8.43 13.18 -19.34
C PHE A 91 8.03 13.49 -20.79
N GLY A 92 8.31 12.55 -21.69
CA GLY A 92 8.08 12.61 -23.14
C GLY A 92 6.78 11.97 -23.65
N GLY A 93 5.65 12.13 -22.93
CA GLY A 93 4.28 11.76 -23.36
C GLY A 93 3.75 10.43 -22.78
N VAL A 94 2.44 10.16 -22.69
CA VAL A 94 1.26 10.87 -23.20
C VAL A 94 0.32 11.29 -22.06
N VAL A 95 0.37 12.58 -21.78
CA VAL A 95 -0.79 13.40 -21.39
C VAL A 95 -1.28 13.97 -22.72
N PHE A 96 -2.54 13.78 -23.10
CA PHE A 96 -3.04 14.19 -24.43
C PHE A 96 -3.24 15.72 -24.56
N ASP A 97 -3.18 16.46 -23.45
CA ASP A 97 -3.35 17.91 -23.37
C ASP A 97 -2.49 18.49 -22.21
N GLU A 98 -1.48 19.30 -22.52
CA GLU A 98 -0.61 19.95 -21.53
C GLU A 98 -1.41 20.74 -20.49
N ASP A 99 -2.55 21.32 -20.89
CA ASP A 99 -3.39 22.11 -20.01
C ASP A 99 -4.11 21.24 -18.97
N GLU A 100 -4.39 19.97 -19.28
CA GLU A 100 -4.94 19.02 -18.30
C GLU A 100 -3.93 18.69 -17.21
N GLY A 101 -2.67 18.41 -17.59
CA GLY A 101 -1.60 18.17 -16.64
C GLY A 101 -1.40 19.34 -15.67
N LYS A 102 -1.45 20.58 -16.17
CA LYS A 102 -1.37 21.79 -15.33
C LYS A 102 -2.53 21.89 -14.34
N ARG A 103 -3.77 21.68 -14.79
CA ARG A 103 -4.95 21.69 -13.91
C ARG A 103 -4.86 20.64 -12.81
N LEU A 104 -4.38 19.44 -13.13
CA LEU A 104 -4.18 18.37 -12.16
C LEU A 104 -3.09 18.72 -11.14
N ALA A 105 -1.96 19.28 -11.59
CA ALA A 105 -0.89 19.73 -10.71
C ALA A 105 -1.34 20.86 -9.77
N GLU A 106 -2.09 21.84 -10.30
CA GLU A 106 -2.67 22.93 -9.50
C GLU A 106 -3.69 22.42 -8.48
N ALA A 107 -4.54 21.46 -8.86
CA ALA A 107 -5.55 20.87 -7.97
C ALA A 107 -4.92 20.01 -6.86
N LEU A 108 -3.86 19.26 -7.18
CA LEU A 108 -3.10 18.49 -6.20
C LEU A 108 -2.36 19.42 -5.23
N GLY A 109 -1.83 20.53 -5.74
CA GLY A 109 -1.10 21.52 -4.95
C GLY A 109 0.30 21.04 -4.51
N PRO A 110 1.03 21.89 -3.78
CA PRO A 110 2.44 21.63 -3.45
C PRO A 110 2.66 20.56 -2.38
N GLU A 111 1.66 20.28 -1.55
CA GLU A 111 1.74 19.32 -0.45
C GLU A 111 0.89 18.06 -0.70
N GLY A 112 0.07 18.05 -1.75
CA GLY A 112 -0.81 16.94 -2.08
C GLY A 112 -0.04 15.72 -2.58
N LYS A 113 -0.41 14.54 -2.09
CA LYS A 113 0.20 13.26 -2.48
C LYS A 113 -0.76 12.29 -3.16
N VAL A 114 -2.06 12.52 -2.97
CA VAL A 114 -3.13 11.64 -3.42
C VAL A 114 -4.28 12.51 -3.92
N MET A 115 -4.83 12.15 -5.07
CA MET A 115 -6.00 12.79 -5.66
C MET A 115 -6.99 11.75 -6.15
N THR A 116 -8.26 11.99 -5.87
CA THR A 116 -9.37 11.21 -6.44
C THR A 116 -9.87 11.93 -7.68
N LEU A 117 -9.73 11.27 -8.83
CA LEU A 117 -10.24 11.71 -10.11
C LEU A 117 -11.67 11.20 -10.27
N THR A 118 -12.66 12.10 -10.24
CA THR A 118 -14.07 11.75 -10.30
C THR A 118 -14.39 10.95 -11.57
N ASN A 119 -15.02 9.78 -11.40
CA ASN A 119 -15.35 8.83 -12.48
C ASN A 119 -14.13 8.19 -13.18
N HIS A 120 -12.92 8.31 -12.63
CA HIS A 120 -11.71 7.77 -13.24
C HIS A 120 -10.92 6.88 -12.28
N GLY A 121 -10.57 7.37 -11.09
CA GLY A 121 -9.81 6.58 -10.12
C GLY A 121 -8.89 7.43 -9.25
N LEU A 122 -7.74 6.85 -8.89
CA LEU A 122 -6.75 7.46 -8.00
C LEU A 122 -5.51 7.87 -8.78
N LEU A 123 -4.93 9.00 -8.36
CA LEU A 123 -3.59 9.44 -8.75
C LEU A 123 -2.78 9.65 -7.49
N THR A 124 -1.58 9.06 -7.43
CA THR A 124 -0.65 9.24 -6.32
C THR A 124 0.73 9.65 -6.80
N VAL A 125 1.40 10.47 -6.00
CA VAL A 125 2.75 10.95 -6.23
C VAL A 125 3.59 10.79 -4.95
N GLY A 126 4.90 10.74 -5.13
CA GLY A 126 5.87 10.63 -4.05
C GLY A 126 7.26 11.03 -4.50
N GLN A 127 8.16 11.22 -3.54
CA GLN A 127 9.60 11.41 -3.76
C GLN A 127 10.28 10.10 -4.17
N THR A 128 9.65 8.96 -3.86
CA THR A 128 10.08 7.62 -4.29
C THR A 128 8.92 6.88 -4.96
N VAL A 129 9.25 5.83 -5.74
CA VAL A 129 8.26 4.89 -6.27
C VAL A 129 7.44 4.27 -5.15
N ASP A 130 8.14 3.85 -4.10
CA ASP A 130 7.63 3.16 -2.93
C ASP A 130 6.57 4.00 -2.21
N GLU A 131 6.86 5.29 -1.99
CA GLU A 131 5.90 6.23 -1.41
C GLU A 131 4.62 6.31 -2.24
N ALA A 132 4.75 6.52 -3.55
CA ALA A 132 3.60 6.65 -4.44
C ALA A 132 2.78 5.34 -4.51
N ALA A 133 3.46 4.20 -4.57
CA ALA A 133 2.84 2.87 -4.66
C ALA A 133 2.13 2.46 -3.36
N TYR A 134 2.74 2.76 -2.21
CA TYR A 134 2.12 2.53 -0.91
C TYR A 134 0.90 3.41 -0.72
N LEU A 135 0.99 4.71 -1.03
CA LEU A 135 -0.15 5.64 -0.93
C LEU A 135 -1.33 5.20 -1.81
N PHE A 136 -1.06 4.67 -3.00
CA PHE A 136 -2.11 4.14 -3.86
C PHE A 136 -2.81 2.96 -3.20
N SER A 137 -2.03 1.98 -2.70
CA SER A 137 -2.56 0.80 -2.01
C SER A 137 -3.36 1.18 -0.76
N LEU A 138 -2.85 2.14 0.00
CA LEU A 138 -3.50 2.68 1.19
C LEU A 138 -4.83 3.35 0.83
N MET A 139 -4.83 4.23 -0.18
CA MET A 139 -6.02 4.97 -0.57
C MET A 139 -7.10 4.06 -1.17
N GLU A 140 -6.72 3.09 -2.00
CA GLU A 140 -7.64 2.07 -2.51
C GLU A 140 -8.29 1.31 -1.35
N LYS A 141 -7.50 0.92 -0.34
CA LYS A 141 -8.04 0.27 0.85
C LYS A 141 -8.94 1.19 1.68
N SER A 142 -8.56 2.46 1.82
CA SER A 142 -9.36 3.48 2.52
C SER A 142 -10.70 3.71 1.84
N CYS A 143 -10.76 3.76 0.50
CA CYS A 143 -12.00 3.85 -0.26
C CYS A 143 -12.92 2.65 0.01
N GLN A 144 -12.38 1.43 -0.03
CA GLN A 144 -13.15 0.22 0.29
C GLN A 144 -13.70 0.25 1.72
N ILE A 145 -12.85 0.62 2.70
CA ILE A 145 -13.25 0.74 4.11
C ILE A 145 -14.34 1.81 4.26
N GLN A 146 -14.22 2.95 3.59
CA GLN A 146 -15.21 4.01 3.64
C GLN A 146 -16.56 3.51 3.13
N LEU A 147 -16.62 2.83 1.99
CA LEU A 147 -17.86 2.26 1.46
C LEU A 147 -18.50 1.24 2.43
N LEU A 148 -17.69 0.39 3.06
CA LEU A 148 -18.16 -0.55 4.07
C LEU A 148 -18.68 0.17 5.33
N ALA A 149 -18.00 1.22 5.77
CA ALA A 149 -18.41 2.03 6.91
C ALA A 149 -19.72 2.78 6.64
N GLU A 150 -19.90 3.33 5.42
CA GLU A 150 -21.17 3.95 5.02
C GLU A 150 -22.30 2.93 4.94
N SER A 151 -22.03 1.72 4.43
CA SER A 151 -23.02 0.62 4.42
C SER A 151 -23.45 0.23 5.85
N ALA A 152 -22.51 0.10 6.77
CA ALA A 152 -22.81 -0.15 8.18
C ALA A 152 -23.61 0.99 8.82
N ALA A 153 -23.27 2.24 8.50
CA ALA A 153 -23.99 3.43 8.97
C ALA A 153 -25.42 3.50 8.46
N ALA A 154 -25.65 3.15 7.19
CA ALA A 154 -26.99 3.03 6.63
C ALA A 154 -27.84 1.95 7.33
N ASN A 155 -27.21 0.98 8.00
CA ASN A 155 -27.84 -0.05 8.82
C ASN A 155 -27.88 0.30 10.33
N GLY A 156 -27.64 1.56 10.68
CA GLY A 156 -27.79 2.06 12.05
C GLY A 156 -26.57 1.92 12.96
N ILE A 157 -25.41 1.51 12.43
CA ILE A 157 -24.15 1.48 13.21
C ILE A 157 -23.48 2.86 13.11
N PRO A 158 -23.40 3.65 14.19
CA PRO A 158 -22.86 5.01 14.11
C PRO A 158 -21.38 5.03 13.75
N LYS A 159 -20.97 5.92 12.84
CA LYS A 159 -19.56 6.16 12.50
C LYS A 159 -18.86 6.86 13.66
N ARG A 160 -17.66 6.39 13.99
CA ARG A 160 -16.76 7.09 14.92
C ARG A 160 -15.76 7.91 14.13
N ILE A 161 -15.95 9.22 14.11
CA ILE A 161 -15.09 10.16 13.39
C ILE A 161 -13.85 10.45 14.23
N ILE A 162 -12.68 10.42 13.59
CA ILE A 162 -11.41 10.84 14.18
C ILE A 162 -11.40 12.37 14.21
N HIS A 163 -11.00 12.95 15.34
CA HIS A 163 -10.94 14.40 15.48
C HIS A 163 -9.76 14.98 14.70
N ASP A 164 -9.92 16.20 14.18
CA ASP A 164 -8.98 16.80 13.22
C ASP A 164 -7.56 16.97 13.77
N ASP A 165 -7.41 17.23 15.06
CA ASP A 165 -6.10 17.35 15.73
C ASP A 165 -5.34 16.02 15.76
N VAL A 166 -6.03 14.91 16.06
CA VAL A 166 -5.48 13.56 16.04
C VAL A 166 -5.14 13.15 14.60
N ALA A 167 -5.99 13.49 13.63
CA ALA A 167 -5.74 13.23 12.22
C ALA A 167 -4.51 13.99 11.71
N ALA A 168 -4.41 15.29 12.00
CA ALA A 168 -3.27 16.13 11.62
C ALA A 168 -1.97 15.69 12.31
N TYR A 169 -2.03 15.33 13.60
CA TYR A 169 -0.89 14.78 14.33
C TYR A 169 -0.42 13.46 13.69
N THR A 170 -1.34 12.55 13.41
CA THR A 170 -1.02 11.25 12.79
C THR A 170 -0.38 11.46 11.43
N PHE A 171 -0.96 12.31 10.58
CA PHE A 171 -0.38 12.67 9.29
C PHE A 171 1.05 13.16 9.45
N LYS A 172 1.29 14.14 10.34
CA LYS A 172 2.64 14.68 10.58
C LYS A 172 3.65 13.61 11.01
N MET A 173 3.21 12.59 11.74
CA MET A 173 4.10 11.55 12.28
C MET A 173 4.45 10.46 11.26
N ILE A 174 3.53 10.10 10.35
CA ILE A 174 3.68 8.90 9.51
C ILE A 174 3.67 9.17 8.01
N SER A 175 3.40 10.40 7.56
CA SER A 175 3.28 10.72 6.14
C SER A 175 4.60 11.17 5.48
N SER A 176 5.73 11.10 6.18
CA SER A 176 7.03 11.46 5.59
C SER A 176 7.41 10.49 4.46
N ALA A 177 8.20 10.95 3.47
CA ALA A 177 8.66 10.09 2.37
C ALA A 177 9.44 8.87 2.89
N GLU A 178 10.25 9.08 3.93
CA GLU A 178 10.98 8.01 4.62
C GLU A 178 10.03 6.97 5.20
N SER A 179 9.01 7.42 5.94
CA SER A 179 8.01 6.54 6.55
C SER A 179 7.28 5.72 5.49
N LEU A 180 6.79 6.38 4.43
CA LEU A 180 6.02 5.73 3.37
C LEU A 180 6.88 4.79 2.51
N TYR A 181 8.16 5.11 2.31
CA TYR A 181 9.12 4.17 1.72
C TYR A 181 9.25 2.90 2.56
N CYS A 182 9.42 3.04 3.88
CA CYS A 182 9.55 1.91 4.80
C CYS A 182 8.30 1.03 4.83
N GLU A 183 7.12 1.65 4.77
CA GLU A 183 5.83 0.97 4.77
C GLU A 183 5.58 0.13 3.50
N PHE A 184 6.22 0.48 2.38
CA PHE A 184 6.16 -0.31 1.15
C PHE A 184 7.07 -1.55 1.17
N GLN A 185 8.15 -1.55 1.96
CA GLN A 185 9.18 -2.59 1.90
C GLN A 185 8.64 -4.02 2.14
N PRO A 186 7.68 -4.28 3.05
CA PRO A 186 7.11 -5.63 3.19
C PRO A 186 6.45 -6.15 1.90
N ASP A 187 5.75 -5.29 1.15
CA ASP A 187 5.15 -5.69 -0.14
C ASP A 187 6.24 -5.97 -1.17
N PHE A 188 7.31 -5.16 -1.20
CA PHE A 188 8.47 -5.36 -2.07
C PHE A 188 9.19 -6.68 -1.77
N GLU A 189 9.49 -6.96 -0.50
CA GLU A 189 10.15 -8.19 -0.05
C GLU A 189 9.34 -9.44 -0.40
N ILE A 190 8.02 -9.38 -0.27
CA ILE A 190 7.13 -10.46 -0.69
C ILE A 190 7.20 -10.65 -2.21
N GLU A 191 7.13 -9.58 -3.01
CA GLU A 191 7.21 -9.70 -4.47
C GLU A 191 8.59 -10.22 -4.92
N ASP A 192 9.67 -9.79 -4.27
CA ASP A 192 11.01 -10.28 -4.52
C ASP A 192 11.11 -11.79 -4.29
N ALA A 193 10.60 -12.26 -3.14
CA ALA A 193 10.55 -13.68 -2.82
C ALA A 193 9.66 -14.47 -3.80
N LEU A 194 8.48 -13.97 -4.15
CA LEU A 194 7.56 -14.64 -5.07
C LEU A 194 8.07 -14.69 -6.51
N SER A 195 8.87 -13.73 -6.91
CA SER A 195 9.46 -13.64 -8.25
C SER A 195 10.85 -14.27 -8.33
N ASN A 196 11.41 -14.75 -7.22
CA ASN A 196 12.82 -15.17 -7.10
C ASN A 196 13.78 -14.09 -7.64
N GLY A 197 13.49 -12.82 -7.36
CA GLY A 197 14.27 -11.68 -7.81
C GLY A 197 14.25 -11.43 -9.33
N ALA A 198 13.28 -11.97 -10.08
CA ALA A 198 13.25 -11.89 -11.55
C ALA A 198 13.18 -10.47 -12.13
N PHE A 199 12.90 -9.45 -11.31
CA PHE A 199 12.90 -8.05 -11.73
C PHE A 199 14.19 -7.30 -11.37
N ARG A 200 15.09 -7.90 -10.61
CA ARG A 200 16.43 -7.34 -10.31
C ARG A 200 17.36 -7.49 -11.51
N LYS A 201 18.18 -6.48 -11.80
CA LYS A 201 19.04 -6.45 -13.00
C LYS A 201 20.50 -6.21 -12.68
#